data_AF-A0AAD1CG80-F1
#
_entry.id   AF-A0AAD1CG80-F1
#
_cell.length_a   1.000
_cell.length_b   1.000
_cell.length_c   1.000
_cell.angle_alpha   90.00
_cell.angle_beta   90.00
_cell.angle_gamma   90.00
#
_symmetry.space_group_name_H-M   'P 1'
#
loop_
_entity.id
_entity.type
_entity.pdbx_description
1 polymer ?
#
loop_
_entity_poly.entity_id
_entity_poly.type
_entity_poly.pdbx_seq_one_letter_code
_entity_poly.pdbx_strand_id
1 'polypeptide(L)'
;MKRITSLAYAAVLLSSYAAQANVSLEMPSYFSVLAAQSQEMKKAQKQINLTDGQQQVLIRFESPRNPHSTAQSMGYIHSQPLLVTFSA
;
A
#
# COMPACT_ATOMS: atom_id res chain seq x y z
N MET A 1 -37.73 18.08 27.39
CA MET A 1 -37.45 18.16 25.94
C MET A 1 -35.98 18.48 25.60
N LYS A 2 -35.21 19.21 26.44
CA LYS A 2 -33.80 19.59 26.15
C LYS A 2 -32.76 18.44 26.07
N ARG A 3 -33.03 17.27 26.67
CA ARG A 3 -32.10 16.12 26.67
C ARG A 3 -32.08 15.34 25.34
N ILE A 4 -33.19 15.37 24.60
CA ILE A 4 -33.36 14.64 23.34
C ILE A 4 -32.57 15.35 22.22
N THR A 5 -32.54 16.68 22.25
CA THR A 5 -31.73 17.50 21.34
C THR A 5 -30.23 17.26 21.48
N SER A 6 -29.71 17.04 22.70
CA SER A 6 -28.28 16.80 22.92
C SER A 6 -27.80 15.45 22.38
N LEU A 7 -28.65 14.42 22.42
CA LEU A 7 -28.38 13.10 21.84
C LEU A 7 -28.34 13.15 20.31
N ALA A 8 -29.20 13.96 19.69
CA ALA A 8 -29.21 14.15 18.24
C ALA A 8 -27.92 14.83 17.74
N TYR A 9 -27.42 15.84 18.46
CA TYR A 9 -26.15 16.51 18.11
C TYR A 9 -24.94 15.58 18.24
N ALA A 10 -24.90 14.73 19.28
CA ALA A 10 -23.84 13.73 19.42
C ALA A 10 -23.85 12.72 18.26
N ALA A 11 -25.03 12.26 17.82
CA ALA A 11 -25.15 11.33 16.70
C ALA A 11 -24.67 11.93 15.37
N VAL A 12 -24.89 13.22 15.12
CA VAL A 12 -24.41 13.92 13.91
C VAL A 12 -22.89 14.14 13.94
N LEU A 13 -22.30 14.37 15.11
CA LEU A 13 -20.84 14.47 15.23
C LEU A 13 -20.16 13.12 15.03
N LEU A 14 -20.77 12.02 15.52
CA LEU A 14 -20.22 10.68 15.32
C LEU A 14 -20.37 10.14 13.88
N SER A 15 -21.28 10.66 13.06
CA SER A 15 -21.36 10.27 11.64
C SER A 15 -20.37 11.01 10.74
N SER A 16 -19.65 12.00 11.28
CA SER A 16 -18.66 12.81 10.55
C SER A 16 -17.24 12.23 10.57
N TYR A 17 -17.01 11.10 11.25
CA TYR A 17 -15.78 10.33 11.03
C TYR A 17 -15.86 9.74 9.63
N ALA A 18 -15.34 10.49 8.66
CA ALA A 18 -15.17 10.07 7.30
C ALA A 18 -14.54 8.67 7.31
N ALA A 19 -15.25 7.69 6.76
CA ALA A 19 -14.70 6.38 6.49
C ALA A 19 -13.54 6.59 5.52
N GLN A 20 -12.31 6.62 6.04
CA GLN A 20 -11.13 6.64 5.19
C GLN A 20 -11.14 5.31 4.42
N ALA A 21 -11.28 5.40 3.09
CA ALA A 21 -11.19 4.23 2.24
C ALA A 21 -9.78 3.64 2.44
N ASN A 22 -9.72 2.44 3.02
CA ASN A 22 -8.46 1.70 3.08
C ASN A 22 -8.23 1.13 1.69
N VAL A 23 -7.35 1.77 0.92
CA VAL A 23 -7.00 1.29 -0.42
C VAL A 23 -5.92 0.25 -0.26
N SER A 24 -6.18 -0.96 -0.76
CA SER A 24 -5.20 -2.04 -0.68
C SER A 24 -4.59 -2.28 -2.04
N LEU A 25 -3.26 -2.18 -2.13
CA LEU A 25 -2.51 -2.51 -3.32
C LEU A 25 -1.96 -3.93 -3.17
N GLU A 26 -2.51 -4.86 -3.95
CA GLU A 26 -1.99 -6.22 -4.07
C GLU A 26 -0.81 -6.25 -5.04
N MET A 27 0.28 -6.90 -4.63
CA MET A 27 1.51 -6.99 -5.39
C MET A 27 1.65 -8.38 -6.04
N PRO A 28 1.73 -8.48 -7.38
CA PRO A 28 1.88 -9.77 -8.04
C PRO A 28 3.19 -10.50 -7.71
N SER A 29 3.26 -11.78 -8.06
CA SER A 29 4.36 -12.69 -7.67
C SER A 29 5.75 -12.19 -8.06
N TYR A 30 5.88 -11.50 -9.19
CA TYR A 30 7.14 -11.00 -9.75
C TYR A 30 7.41 -9.53 -9.46
N PHE A 31 6.72 -8.93 -8.51
CA PHE A 31 7.00 -7.57 -8.08
C PHE A 31 7.27 -7.52 -6.59
N SER A 32 8.18 -6.62 -6.23
CA SER A 32 8.46 -6.24 -4.85
C SER A 32 8.24 -4.75 -4.67
N VAL A 33 7.61 -4.38 -3.56
CA VAL A 33 7.56 -2.99 -3.11
C VAL A 33 8.82 -2.74 -2.27
N LEU A 34 9.53 -1.68 -2.59
CA LEU A 34 10.73 -1.26 -1.87
C LEU A 34 10.42 -0.17 -0.84
N ALA A 35 9.46 0.71 -1.17
CA ALA A 35 8.99 1.77 -0.27
C ALA A 35 7.58 2.23 -0.66
N ALA A 36 6.80 2.67 0.33
CA ALA A 36 5.51 3.33 0.16
C ALA A 36 5.44 4.53 1.12
N GLN A 37 4.82 5.62 0.70
CA GLN A 37 4.79 6.88 1.45
C GLN A 37 4.12 6.76 2.84
N SER A 38 3.11 5.90 2.97
CA SER A 38 2.24 5.83 4.14
C SER A 38 2.56 4.70 5.13
N GLN A 39 3.55 3.83 4.86
CA GLN A 39 3.76 2.63 5.67
C GLN A 39 5.21 2.14 5.72
N GLU A 40 5.65 1.75 6.92
CA GLU A 40 6.89 0.98 7.09
C GLU A 40 6.68 -0.45 6.56
N MET A 41 7.52 -0.85 5.61
CA MET A 41 7.38 -2.13 4.92
C MET A 41 8.04 -3.26 5.67
N LYS A 42 7.27 -4.30 6.01
CA LYS A 42 7.85 -5.58 6.44
C LYS A 42 8.39 -6.32 5.22
N LYS A 43 9.56 -6.95 5.38
CA LYS A 43 10.15 -7.80 4.34
C LYS A 43 9.13 -8.85 3.88
N ALA A 44 8.99 -9.02 2.56
CA ALA A 44 8.07 -9.97 1.90
C ALA A 44 6.56 -9.67 1.98
N GLN A 45 6.13 -8.44 2.32
CA GLN A 45 4.72 -8.07 2.17
C GLN A 45 4.29 -8.04 0.69
N LYS A 46 3.24 -8.81 0.38
CA LYS A 46 2.59 -8.87 -0.94
C LYS A 46 1.37 -7.96 -1.05
N GLN A 47 1.04 -7.23 0.00
CA GLN A 47 -0.08 -6.31 0.05
C GLN A 47 0.30 -5.14 0.94
N ILE A 48 -0.02 -3.93 0.51
CA ILE A 48 0.17 -2.71 1.28
C ILE A 48 -1.15 -1.96 1.39
N ASN A 49 -1.38 -1.36 2.56
CA ASN A 49 -2.54 -0.49 2.77
C ASN A 49 -2.09 0.96 2.62
N LEU A 50 -2.76 1.67 1.73
CA LEU A 50 -2.49 3.04 1.38
C LEU A 50 -3.60 3.92 1.95
N THR A 51 -3.22 5.14 2.31
CA THR A 51 -4.20 6.18 2.64
C THR A 51 -4.83 6.70 1.36
N ASP A 52 -5.99 7.34 1.49
CA ASP A 52 -6.64 8.05 0.40
C ASP A 52 -5.73 9.17 -0.16
N GLY A 53 -5.92 9.51 -1.44
CA GLY A 53 -5.23 10.60 -2.13
C GLY A 53 -3.99 10.18 -2.93
N GLN A 54 -3.09 11.14 -3.16
CA GLN A 54 -1.92 10.93 -4.01
C GLN A 54 -0.90 10.04 -3.32
N GLN A 55 -0.57 8.92 -3.97
CA GLN A 55 0.37 7.92 -3.47
C GLN A 55 1.62 7.84 -4.35
N GLN A 56 2.73 7.53 -3.71
CA GLN A 56 4.01 7.23 -4.33
C GLN A 56 4.53 5.90 -3.81
N VAL A 57 4.80 4.98 -4.73
CA VAL A 57 5.26 3.62 -4.41
C VAL A 57 6.48 3.31 -5.27
N LEU A 58 7.58 2.92 -4.62
CA LEU A 58 8.78 2.45 -5.30
C LEU A 58 8.67 0.93 -5.46
N ILE A 59 8.57 0.45 -6.70
CA ILE A 59 8.42 -0.97 -7.03
C ILE A 59 9.61 -1.48 -7.85
N ARG A 60 9.78 -2.80 -7.86
CA ARG A 60 10.80 -3.47 -8.67
C ARG A 60 10.26 -4.78 -9.20
N PHE A 61 10.60 -5.10 -10.45
CA PHE A 61 10.28 -6.39 -11.04
C PHE A 61 11.37 -7.42 -10.71
N GLU A 62 10.94 -8.66 -10.44
CA GLU A 62 11.77 -9.80 -10.09
C GLU A 62 11.48 -10.95 -11.05
N SER A 63 12.34 -11.12 -12.06
CA SER A 63 12.23 -12.21 -13.03
C SER A 63 12.78 -13.50 -12.45
N PRO A 64 12.04 -14.63 -12.50
CA PRO A 64 12.51 -15.93 -12.03
C PRO A 64 13.52 -16.61 -12.97
N ARG A 65 13.80 -16.05 -14.15
CA ARG A 65 14.73 -16.64 -15.14
C ARG A 65 16.07 -15.91 -15.14
N ASN A 66 17.08 -16.50 -14.51
CA ASN A 66 18.50 -16.20 -14.79
C ASN A 66 19.17 -17.43 -15.42
N PRO A 67 19.39 -17.45 -16.76
CA PRO A 67 19.95 -18.63 -17.44
C PRO A 67 21.44 -18.89 -17.18
N HIS A 68 22.16 -18.04 -16.42
CA HIS A 68 23.62 -18.13 -16.24
C HIS A 68 24.12 -17.99 -14.78
N SER A 69 23.25 -18.09 -13.76
CA SER A 69 23.70 -17.88 -12.36
C SER A 69 24.36 -19.11 -11.76
N THR A 70 25.67 -19.04 -11.48
CA THR A 70 26.41 -20.06 -10.71
C THR A 70 26.83 -19.58 -9.32
N ALA A 71 26.48 -18.37 -8.88
CA ALA A 71 26.73 -17.91 -7.50
C ALA A 71 25.84 -16.73 -7.03
N GLN A 72 25.24 -16.90 -5.84
CA GLN A 72 24.87 -15.87 -4.83
C GLN A 72 23.76 -14.83 -5.11
N SER A 73 22.84 -15.12 -6.00
CA SER A 73 21.44 -14.66 -5.90
C SER A 73 20.59 -15.81 -6.39
N MET A 74 19.48 -16.14 -5.72
CA MET A 74 18.63 -17.31 -5.98
C MET A 74 17.90 -17.28 -7.34
N GLY A 75 18.59 -16.94 -8.43
CA GLY A 75 18.10 -17.01 -9.81
C GLY A 75 17.26 -15.81 -10.26
N TYR A 76 17.07 -14.77 -9.43
CA TYR A 76 16.23 -13.64 -9.80
C TYR A 76 17.03 -12.52 -10.50
N ILE A 77 16.55 -12.10 -11.68
CA ILE A 77 17.01 -10.86 -12.33
C ILE A 77 16.11 -9.73 -11.86
N HIS A 78 16.70 -8.69 -11.27
CA HIS A 78 15.97 -7.53 -10.79
C HIS A 78 16.00 -6.40 -11.84
N SER A 79 14.86 -5.76 -12.06
CA SER A 79 14.83 -4.51 -12.83
C SER A 79 15.44 -3.35 -12.03
N GLN A 80 15.67 -2.23 -12.71
CA GLN A 80 15.80 -0.95 -12.01
C GLN A 80 14.50 -0.66 -11.24
N PRO A 81 14.56 -0.04 -10.05
CA PRO A 81 13.38 0.42 -9.33
C PRO A 81 12.60 1.46 -10.15
N LEU A 82 11.27 1.38 -10.10
CA LEU A 82 10.36 2.33 -10.72
C LEU A 82 9.54 3.04 -9.63
N LEU A 83 9.52 4.37 -9.67
CA LEU A 83 8.61 5.16 -8.86
C LEU A 83 7.27 5.28 -9.59
N VAL A 84 6.21 4.75 -8.99
CA VAL A 84 4.85 4.84 -9.51
C VAL A 84 4.08 5.83 -8.67
N THR A 85 3.42 6.77 -9.35
CA THR A 85 2.54 7.77 -8.72
C THR A 85 1.13 7.57 -9.22
N PHE A 86 0.17 7.50 -8.31
CA PHE A 86 -1.25 7.31 -8.64
C PHE A 86 -2.14 7.91 -7.54
N SER A 87 -3.43 8.09 -7.83
CA SER A 87 -4.43 8.39 -6.81
C SER A 87 -5.04 7.07 -6.35
N ALA A 88 -4.95 6.82 -5.05
CA ALA A 88 -5.62 5.70 -4.39
C ALA A 88 -7.10 6.07 -4.14
#